data_AF-A0AAJ0G523-F1
#
_entry.id   AF-A0AAJ0G523-F1
#
_cell.length_a   1.000
_cell.length_b   1.000
_cell.length_c   1.000
_cell.angle_alpha   90.00
_cell.angle_beta   90.00
_cell.angle_gamma   90.00
#
_symmetry.space_group_name_H-M   'P 1'
#
loop_
_entity.id
_entity.type
_entity.pdbx_description
1 polymer ?
#
loop_
_entity_poly.entity_id
_entity_poly.type
_entity_poly.pdbx_seq_one_letter_code
_entity_poly.pdbx_strand_id
1 'polypeptide(L)'
;MVVHANKPALLTVLAGPDQSKFIVHKTLICKRSDFFQAACARGGWKEAIEKIVRLPEIDEDIFRIYDRFICHGVIRLLSPLPSTRKHDPSPSRNADQFFDLVVHAYALAEVIQDATFCNALADETQAIMTQHSTIGSACTIETLCEKVSLSSKLTMLFVHKWAGLYFSKTHESTHRPAGKELPVEFVVRIVRVLVARDEWQWLEG
;
A
#
# COMPACT_ATOMS: atom_id res chain seq x y z
N MET A 1 33.57 28.44 18.09
CA MET A 1 32.81 27.22 17.74
C MET A 1 32.10 27.46 16.43
N VAL A 2 32.64 26.95 15.32
CA VAL A 2 31.94 26.99 14.04
C VAL A 2 30.89 25.89 14.09
N VAL A 3 29.62 26.29 14.25
CA VAL A 3 28.49 25.38 14.03
C VAL A 3 28.52 25.10 12.53
N HIS A 4 29.07 23.95 12.12
CA HIS A 4 28.94 23.51 10.75
C HIS A 4 27.44 23.34 10.48
N ALA A 5 26.85 24.28 9.76
CA ALA A 5 25.53 24.13 9.20
C ALA A 5 25.54 22.83 8.37
N ASN A 6 24.90 21.79 8.91
CA ASN A 6 24.76 20.51 8.24
C ASN A 6 23.95 20.75 6.97
N LYS A 7 24.63 20.90 5.81
CA LYS A 7 23.94 20.94 4.52
C LYS A 7 23.06 19.69 4.44
N PRO A 8 21.74 19.81 4.20
CA PRO A 8 20.89 18.65 4.09
C PRO A 8 21.40 17.79 2.93
N ALA A 9 21.92 16.61 3.24
CA ALA A 9 22.39 15.69 2.21
C ALA A 9 21.20 15.28 1.35
N LEU A 10 21.29 15.49 0.04
CA LEU A 10 20.30 15.04 -0.92
C LEU A 10 20.65 13.62 -1.38
N LEU A 11 19.62 12.83 -1.64
CA LEU A 11 19.70 11.50 -2.25
C LEU A 11 18.90 11.53 -3.55
N THR A 12 19.46 10.96 -4.61
CA THR A 12 18.73 10.72 -5.86
C THR A 12 18.14 9.32 -5.81
N VAL A 13 16.85 9.19 -6.11
CA VAL A 13 16.20 7.89 -6.33
C VAL A 13 15.77 7.81 -7.79
N LEU A 14 16.08 6.69 -8.44
CA LEU A 14 15.70 6.40 -9.82
C LEU A 14 14.67 5.27 -9.80
N ALA A 15 13.42 5.57 -10.11
CA ALA A 15 12.32 4.60 -10.10
C ALA A 15 11.91 4.19 -11.51
N GLY A 16 11.50 2.94 -11.65
CA GLY A 16 10.98 2.37 -12.90
C GLY A 16 12.06 2.05 -13.93
N PRO A 17 11.66 1.42 -15.04
CA PRO A 17 12.57 1.05 -16.13
C PRO A 17 13.21 2.27 -16.80
N ASP A 18 12.47 3.38 -16.89
CA ASP A 18 12.92 4.65 -17.47
C ASP A 18 13.77 5.50 -16.51
N GLN A 19 14.02 5.01 -15.29
CA GLN A 19 14.85 5.68 -14.28
C GLN A 19 14.38 7.10 -13.96
N SER A 20 13.08 7.29 -13.78
CA SER A 20 12.48 8.55 -13.38
C SER A 20 13.12 9.07 -12.09
N LYS A 21 13.60 10.31 -12.14
CA LYS A 21 14.49 10.88 -11.13
C LYS A 21 13.73 11.63 -10.05
N PHE A 22 13.95 11.24 -8.80
CA PHE A 22 13.43 11.90 -7.60
C PHE A 22 14.60 12.39 -6.74
N ILE A 23 14.49 13.61 -6.20
CA ILE A 23 15.51 14.20 -5.32
C ILE A 23 14.90 14.37 -3.93
N VAL A 24 15.39 13.60 -2.97
CA VAL A 24 14.83 13.55 -1.61
C VAL A 24 15.87 13.93 -0.56
N HIS A 25 15.40 14.39 0.60
CA HIS A 25 16.28 14.63 1.74
C HIS A 25 16.73 13.30 2.35
N LYS A 26 18.03 13.00 2.27
CA LYS A 26 18.65 11.76 2.79
C LYS A 26 18.30 11.55 4.26
N THR A 27 18.40 12.59 5.08
CA THR A 27 18.10 12.51 6.52
C THR A 27 16.65 12.13 6.80
N LEU A 28 15.73 12.60 5.96
CA LEU A 28 14.30 12.35 6.14
C LEU A 28 13.95 10.92 5.73
N ILE A 29 14.42 10.48 4.56
CA ILE A 29 14.11 9.14 4.03
C ILE A 29 14.80 8.03 4.85
N CYS A 30 16.07 8.21 5.24
CA CYS A 30 16.77 7.24 6.09
C CYS A 30 16.23 7.19 7.52
N LYS A 31 15.58 8.26 8.02
CA LYS A 31 14.93 8.23 9.34
C LYS A 31 13.68 7.35 9.35
N ARG A 32 13.03 7.21 8.19
CA ARG A 32 11.74 6.53 8.05
C ARG A 32 11.86 5.10 7.53
N SER A 33 12.92 4.81 6.80
CA SER A 33 13.11 3.56 6.07
C SER A 33 14.47 2.95 6.41
N ASP A 34 14.40 1.76 7.00
CA ASP A 34 15.59 0.96 7.32
C ASP A 34 16.31 0.51 6.04
N PHE A 35 15.57 0.27 4.95
CA PHE A 35 16.14 0.03 3.63
C PHE A 35 17.02 1.20 3.18
N PHE A 36 16.50 2.43 3.20
CA PHE A 36 17.28 3.60 2.79
C PHE A 36 18.39 3.91 3.78
N GLN A 37 18.21 3.65 5.08
CA GLN A 37 19.28 3.76 6.07
C GLN A 37 20.44 2.81 5.74
N ALA A 38 20.15 1.54 5.44
CA ALA A 38 21.12 0.53 5.05
C ALA A 38 21.80 0.87 3.72
N ALA A 39 21.03 1.19 2.68
CA ALA A 39 21.54 1.57 1.35
C ALA A 39 22.48 2.81 1.41
N CYS A 40 22.26 3.67 2.40
CA CYS A 40 23.03 4.89 2.60
C CYS A 40 24.15 4.80 3.64
N ALA A 41 24.27 3.67 4.34
CA ALA A 41 25.24 3.47 5.41
C ALA A 41 26.67 3.50 4.87
N ARG A 42 27.62 3.98 5.67
CA ARG A 42 29.04 4.04 5.29
C ARG A 42 29.62 2.62 5.28
N GLY A 43 29.83 2.05 4.10
CA GLY A 43 30.32 0.67 3.99
C GLY A 43 30.63 0.14 2.59
N GLY A 44 30.96 0.99 1.61
CA GLY A 44 31.46 0.54 0.30
C GLY A 44 30.39 0.17 -0.75
N TRP A 45 29.11 0.35 -0.44
CA TRP A 45 28.04 0.15 -1.41
C TRP A 45 28.00 1.32 -2.40
N LYS A 46 27.74 1.01 -3.68
CA LYS A 46 27.79 1.97 -4.80
C LYS A 46 26.87 3.16 -4.55
N GLU A 47 25.71 2.92 -3.95
CA GLU A 47 24.67 3.88 -3.62
C GLU A 47 25.13 4.92 -2.59
N ALA A 48 25.92 4.51 -1.59
CA ALA A 48 26.45 5.40 -0.56
C ALA A 48 27.52 6.37 -1.12
N ILE A 49 28.23 5.94 -2.17
CA ILE A 49 29.24 6.73 -2.87
C ILE A 49 28.59 7.64 -3.92
N GLU A 50 27.72 7.08 -4.76
CA GLU A 50 27.03 7.79 -5.85
C GLU A 50 25.92 8.72 -5.37
N LYS A 51 25.38 8.49 -4.15
CA LYS A 51 24.17 9.13 -3.64
C LYS A 51 22.96 8.89 -4.55
N ILE A 52 22.92 7.72 -5.17
CA ILE A 52 21.86 7.28 -6.08
C ILE A 52 21.37 5.92 -5.57
N VAL A 53 20.06 5.77 -5.37
CA VAL A 53 19.40 4.47 -5.14
C VAL A 53 18.53 4.17 -6.35
N ARG A 54 18.59 2.93 -6.85
CA ARG A 54 17.86 2.48 -8.05
C ARG A 54 16.78 1.49 -7.64
N LEU A 55 15.55 1.73 -8.11
CA LEU A 55 14.36 0.94 -7.85
C LEU A 55 13.67 0.60 -9.19
N PRO A 56 14.29 -0.24 -10.04
CA PRO A 56 13.81 -0.47 -11.41
C PRO A 56 12.45 -1.19 -11.47
N GLU A 57 12.11 -1.96 -10.43
CA GLU A 57 10.85 -2.71 -10.33
C GLU A 57 9.68 -1.87 -9.80
N ILE A 58 9.96 -0.66 -9.31
CA ILE A 58 8.96 0.22 -8.71
C ILE A 58 8.47 1.20 -9.77
N ASP A 59 7.17 1.17 -10.04
CA ASP A 59 6.51 2.13 -10.90
C ASP A 59 6.71 3.58 -10.42
N GLU A 60 6.94 4.51 -11.36
CA GLU A 60 7.26 5.90 -11.05
C GLU A 60 6.13 6.65 -10.33
N ASP A 61 4.86 6.34 -10.64
CA ASP A 61 3.72 6.98 -10.00
C ASP A 61 3.53 6.45 -8.57
N ILE A 62 3.86 5.18 -8.34
CA ILE A 62 3.91 4.60 -7.00
C ILE A 62 5.01 5.26 -6.16
N PHE A 63 6.20 5.48 -6.72
CA PHE A 63 7.25 6.21 -6.01
C PHE A 63 6.88 7.68 -5.79
N ARG A 64 6.16 8.31 -6.73
CA ARG A 64 5.66 9.69 -6.60
C ARG A 64 4.68 9.86 -5.43
N ILE A 65 3.85 8.85 -5.15
CA ILE A 65 2.98 8.83 -3.96
C ILE A 65 3.83 8.84 -2.69
N TYR A 66 4.86 7.99 -2.63
CA TYR A 66 5.77 7.92 -1.48
C TYR A 66 6.56 9.22 -1.29
N ASP A 67 7.13 9.78 -2.35
CA ASP A 67 7.86 11.06 -2.33
C ASP A 67 6.99 12.20 -1.76
N ARG A 68 5.74 12.30 -2.25
CA ARG A 68 4.78 13.29 -1.73
C ARG A 68 4.47 13.07 -0.26
N PHE A 69 4.30 11.81 0.15
CA PHE A 69 4.01 11.45 1.54
C PHE A 69 5.18 11.76 2.48
N ILE A 70 6.42 11.50 2.06
CA ILE A 70 7.60 11.88 2.86
C ILE A 70 7.65 13.41 3.03
N CYS A 71 7.40 14.16 1.97
CA CYS A 71 7.50 15.61 1.99
C CYS A 71 6.41 16.29 2.83
N HIS A 72 5.16 15.77 2.79
CA HIS A 72 4.00 16.46 3.37
C HIS A 72 3.31 15.70 4.51
N GLY A 73 3.62 14.42 4.71
CA GLY A 73 2.97 13.56 5.69
C GLY A 73 1.54 13.15 5.32
N VAL A 74 1.06 13.47 4.11
CA VAL A 74 -0.33 13.23 3.68
C VAL A 74 -0.35 12.28 2.49
N ILE A 75 -1.20 11.25 2.59
CA ILE A 75 -1.48 10.33 1.48
C ILE A 75 -2.60 10.93 0.63
N ARG A 76 -2.36 11.02 -0.69
CA ARG A 76 -3.38 11.45 -1.67
C ARG A 76 -3.30 10.57 -2.90
N LEU A 77 -3.98 9.44 -2.85
CA LEU A 77 -3.95 8.42 -3.89
C LEU A 77 -4.81 8.81 -5.11
N LEU A 78 -5.86 9.61 -4.91
CA LEU A 78 -6.76 10.10 -5.96
C LEU A 78 -6.60 11.59 -6.25
N SER A 79 -5.49 12.23 -5.84
CA SER A 79 -5.14 13.54 -6.39
C SER A 79 -5.14 13.41 -7.91
N PRO A 80 -5.52 14.44 -8.70
CA PRO A 80 -5.42 14.34 -10.15
C PRO A 80 -3.94 14.16 -10.48
N LEU A 81 -3.55 12.91 -10.71
CA LEU A 81 -2.44 12.57 -11.58
C LEU A 81 -2.77 13.28 -12.90
N PRO A 82 -1.77 13.79 -13.64
CA PRO A 82 -2.00 14.34 -14.97
C PRO A 82 -2.49 13.23 -15.90
N SER A 83 -3.78 12.92 -15.83
CA SER A 83 -4.45 11.90 -16.61
C SER A 83 -4.63 12.42 -18.03
N THR A 84 -3.92 11.82 -18.99
CA THR A 84 -4.13 12.06 -20.42
C THR A 84 -5.43 11.42 -20.96
N ARG A 85 -6.28 10.83 -20.11
CA ARG A 85 -7.48 10.13 -20.56
C ARG A 85 -8.75 10.74 -19.99
N LYS A 86 -9.44 11.50 -20.83
CA LYS A 86 -10.84 11.87 -20.65
C LYS A 86 -11.71 10.64 -20.95
N HIS A 87 -12.22 9.94 -19.95
CA HIS A 87 -13.49 9.20 -20.11
C HIS A 87 -14.13 8.80 -18.77
N ASP A 88 -15.37 9.26 -18.62
CA ASP A 88 -16.49 8.72 -17.81
C ASP A 88 -16.18 8.01 -16.47
N PRO A 89 -16.27 8.72 -15.32
CA PRO A 89 -15.99 8.15 -14.01
C PRO A 89 -17.22 7.43 -13.44
N SER A 90 -17.36 6.14 -13.73
CA SER A 90 -18.21 5.27 -12.91
C SER A 90 -17.64 5.18 -11.48
N PRO A 91 -18.47 5.27 -10.42
CA PRO A 91 -18.02 5.18 -9.03
C PRO A 91 -17.22 3.90 -8.71
N SER A 92 -17.55 2.77 -9.36
CA SER A 92 -16.85 1.49 -9.15
C SER A 92 -15.43 1.50 -9.70
N ARG A 93 -15.21 2.15 -10.86
CA ARG A 93 -13.89 2.23 -11.51
C ARG A 93 -12.89 3.06 -10.69
N ASN A 94 -13.39 4.07 -9.97
CA ASN A 94 -12.57 4.89 -9.08
C ASN A 94 -12.14 4.13 -7.82
N ALA A 95 -13.00 3.23 -7.30
CA ALA A 95 -12.68 2.41 -6.13
C ALA A 95 -11.63 1.33 -6.45
N ASP A 96 -11.77 0.62 -7.57
CA ASP A 96 -10.76 -0.37 -7.99
C ASP A 96 -9.42 0.31 -8.31
N GLN A 97 -9.44 1.46 -8.99
CA GLN A 97 -8.22 2.24 -9.23
C GLN A 97 -7.56 2.67 -7.91
N PHE A 98 -8.36 3.12 -6.93
CA PHE A 98 -7.84 3.46 -5.61
C PHE A 98 -7.17 2.26 -4.95
N PHE A 99 -7.84 1.11 -4.89
CA PHE A 99 -7.29 -0.06 -4.22
C PHE A 99 -6.05 -0.61 -4.93
N ASP A 100 -6.00 -0.55 -6.26
CA ASP A 100 -4.81 -0.93 -7.03
C ASP A 100 -3.61 -0.06 -6.65
N LEU A 101 -3.79 1.27 -6.58
CA LEU A 101 -2.75 2.19 -6.14
C LEU A 101 -2.32 1.93 -4.68
N VAL A 102 -3.26 1.67 -3.77
CA VAL A 102 -2.96 1.30 -2.38
C VAL A 102 -2.09 0.05 -2.32
N VAL A 103 -2.49 -1.02 -3.02
CA VAL A 103 -1.80 -2.32 -2.98
C VAL A 103 -0.36 -2.16 -3.44
N HIS A 104 -0.14 -1.46 -4.55
CA HIS A 104 1.21 -1.21 -5.08
C HIS A 104 2.03 -0.29 -4.16
N ALA A 105 1.43 0.77 -3.61
CA ALA A 105 2.11 1.65 -2.66
C ALA A 105 2.45 0.94 -1.35
N TYR A 106 1.60 0.03 -0.88
CA TYR A 106 1.84 -0.75 0.33
C TYR A 106 2.94 -1.78 0.11
N ALA A 107 2.95 -2.46 -1.05
CA ALA A 107 4.05 -3.35 -1.42
C ALA A 107 5.40 -2.60 -1.44
N LEU A 108 5.44 -1.39 -2.03
CA LEU A 108 6.62 -0.52 -1.96
C LEU A 108 7.00 -0.24 -0.49
N ALA A 109 6.04 0.11 0.36
CA ALA A 109 6.26 0.43 1.77
C ALA A 109 6.89 -0.74 2.55
N GLU A 110 6.46 -1.98 2.30
CA GLU A 110 7.07 -3.18 2.88
C GLU A 110 8.50 -3.41 2.36
N VAL A 111 8.73 -3.26 1.05
CA VAL A 111 10.06 -3.41 0.43
C VAL A 111 11.05 -2.42 1.02
N ILE A 112 10.66 -1.15 1.16
CA ILE A 112 11.53 -0.12 1.74
C ILE A 112 11.47 -0.08 3.27
N GLN A 113 10.67 -0.94 3.91
CA GLN A 113 10.57 -1.02 5.36
C GLN A 113 10.18 0.31 6.02
N ASP A 114 9.24 1.07 5.43
CA ASP A 114 8.65 2.27 6.07
C ASP A 114 7.32 1.92 6.74
N ALA A 115 7.38 1.55 8.02
CA ALA A 115 6.20 1.21 8.81
C ALA A 115 5.21 2.38 8.96
N THR A 116 5.70 3.64 8.93
CA THR A 116 4.83 4.82 9.01
C THR A 116 4.01 4.96 7.73
N PHE A 117 4.59 4.61 6.57
CA PHE A 117 3.88 4.58 5.30
C PHE A 117 2.87 3.43 5.23
N CYS A 118 3.25 2.23 5.67
CA CYS A 118 2.31 1.11 5.79
C CYS A 118 1.09 1.49 6.64
N ASN A 119 1.30 2.09 7.81
CA ASN A 119 0.21 2.48 8.71
C ASN A 119 -0.70 3.53 8.06
N ALA A 120 -0.12 4.59 7.49
CA ALA A 120 -0.91 5.64 6.85
C ALA A 120 -1.73 5.11 5.67
N LEU A 121 -1.18 4.19 4.86
CA LEU A 121 -1.92 3.55 3.76
C LEU A 121 -3.07 2.67 4.28
N ALA A 122 -2.84 1.92 5.36
CA ALA A 122 -3.87 1.10 6.00
C ALA A 122 -5.01 1.97 6.57
N ASP A 123 -4.67 3.07 7.24
CA ASP A 123 -5.64 4.01 7.82
C ASP A 123 -6.51 4.67 6.73
N GLU A 124 -5.89 5.15 5.65
CA GLU A 124 -6.60 5.74 4.50
C GLU A 124 -7.54 4.72 3.84
N THR A 125 -7.07 3.48 3.67
CA THR A 125 -7.87 2.39 3.09
C THR A 125 -9.07 2.06 3.97
N GLN A 126 -8.86 1.97 5.29
CA GLN A 126 -9.93 1.70 6.24
C GLN A 126 -10.97 2.82 6.25
N ALA A 127 -10.54 4.09 6.17
CA ALA A 127 -11.44 5.23 6.09
C ALA A 127 -12.35 5.15 4.85
N ILE A 128 -11.77 4.89 3.68
CA ILE A 128 -12.53 4.78 2.41
C ILE A 128 -13.47 3.56 2.41
N MET A 129 -13.00 2.40 2.87
CA MET A 129 -13.83 1.20 2.99
C MET A 129 -15.01 1.39 3.95
N THR A 130 -14.84 2.23 4.98
CA THR A 130 -15.91 2.54 5.94
C THR A 130 -16.89 3.55 5.36
N GLN A 131 -16.39 4.61 4.74
CA GLN A 131 -17.20 5.70 4.20
C GLN A 131 -18.07 5.28 3.00
N HIS A 132 -17.51 4.50 2.08
CA HIS A 132 -18.19 4.17 0.81
C HIS A 132 -18.79 2.76 0.79
N SER A 133 -18.60 1.98 1.85
CA SER A 133 -18.95 0.55 1.92
C SER A 133 -18.50 -0.25 0.69
N THR A 134 -17.40 0.18 0.07
CA THR A 134 -16.78 -0.47 -1.09
C THR A 134 -15.85 -1.58 -0.66
N ILE A 135 -15.56 -2.47 -1.60
CA ILE A 135 -14.56 -3.52 -1.45
C ILE A 135 -13.79 -3.67 -2.76
N GLY A 136 -12.53 -4.07 -2.69
CA GLY A 136 -11.74 -4.32 -3.89
C GLY A 136 -12.29 -5.49 -4.69
N SER A 137 -12.21 -5.41 -6.01
CA SER A 137 -12.55 -6.52 -6.91
C SER A 137 -11.68 -7.76 -6.67
N ALA A 138 -12.08 -8.91 -7.22
CA ALA A 138 -11.27 -10.12 -7.18
C ALA A 138 -9.86 -9.91 -7.77
N CYS A 139 -9.74 -9.08 -8.81
CA CYS A 139 -8.45 -8.70 -9.41
C CYS A 139 -7.55 -7.98 -8.38
N THR A 140 -8.11 -7.01 -7.64
CA THR A 140 -7.39 -6.34 -6.55
C THR A 140 -6.91 -7.33 -5.48
N ILE A 141 -7.72 -8.33 -5.14
CA ILE A 141 -7.34 -9.35 -4.15
C ILE A 141 -6.25 -10.28 -4.66
N GLU A 142 -6.28 -10.66 -5.95
CA GLU A 142 -5.18 -11.39 -6.59
C GLU A 142 -3.88 -10.59 -6.48
N THR A 143 -3.89 -9.32 -6.88
CA THR A 143 -2.71 -8.44 -6.80
C THR A 143 -2.23 -8.24 -5.36
N LEU A 144 -3.15 -8.11 -4.40
CA LEU A 144 -2.83 -8.01 -2.98
C LEU A 144 -2.08 -9.25 -2.49
N CYS A 145 -2.56 -10.46 -2.82
CA CYS A 145 -1.92 -11.71 -2.40
C CYS A 145 -0.57 -11.95 -3.07
N GLU A 146 -0.42 -11.46 -4.30
CA GLU A 146 0.84 -11.54 -5.06
C GLU A 146 1.92 -10.59 -4.51
N LYS A 147 1.54 -9.34 -4.20
CA LYS A 147 2.51 -8.25 -3.95
C LYS A 147 2.73 -7.91 -2.48
N VAL A 148 1.77 -8.20 -1.62
CA VAL A 148 1.78 -7.78 -0.22
C VAL A 148 1.83 -8.99 0.68
N SER A 149 2.56 -8.89 1.80
CA SER A 149 2.59 -9.96 2.79
C SER A 149 1.18 -10.32 3.24
N LEU A 150 0.87 -11.61 3.24
CA LEU A 150 -0.43 -12.09 3.68
C LEU A 150 -0.70 -11.78 5.16
N SER A 151 0.33 -11.61 5.99
CA SER A 151 0.21 -11.21 7.40
C SER A 151 0.16 -9.69 7.61
N SER A 152 0.23 -8.89 6.54
CA SER A 152 0.23 -7.43 6.66
C SER A 152 -1.11 -6.89 7.20
N LYS A 153 -1.06 -5.67 7.74
CA LYS A 153 -2.26 -4.94 8.20
C LYS A 153 -3.26 -4.74 7.07
N LEU A 154 -2.77 -4.37 5.88
CA LEU A 154 -3.62 -4.17 4.71
C LEU A 154 -4.36 -5.46 4.32
N THR A 155 -3.65 -6.59 4.25
CA THR A 155 -4.28 -7.88 3.92
C THR A 155 -5.35 -8.23 4.95
N MET A 156 -5.06 -8.05 6.23
CA MET A 156 -6.05 -8.32 7.28
C MET A 156 -7.26 -7.38 7.22
N LEU A 157 -7.09 -6.11 6.85
CA LEU A 157 -8.22 -5.19 6.63
C LEU A 157 -9.16 -5.69 5.51
N PHE A 158 -8.60 -6.12 4.38
CA PHE A 158 -9.40 -6.71 3.29
C PHE A 158 -10.10 -7.99 3.75
N VAL A 159 -9.40 -8.89 4.45
CA VAL A 159 -10.00 -10.13 4.99
C VAL A 159 -11.19 -9.82 5.90
N HIS A 160 -11.03 -8.89 6.85
CA HIS A 160 -12.11 -8.51 7.76
C HIS A 160 -13.30 -7.88 7.03
N LYS A 161 -13.05 -7.02 6.03
CA LYS A 161 -14.12 -6.40 5.24
C LYS A 161 -14.88 -7.46 4.42
N TRP A 162 -14.17 -8.38 3.77
CA TRP A 162 -14.78 -9.49 3.03
C TRP A 162 -15.58 -10.41 3.95
N ALA A 163 -15.04 -10.81 5.11
CA ALA A 163 -15.76 -11.62 6.09
C ALA A 163 -17.05 -10.94 6.58
N GLY A 164 -17.02 -9.62 6.81
CA GLY A 164 -18.20 -8.85 7.17
C GLY A 164 -19.31 -8.87 6.11
N LEU A 165 -18.96 -8.88 4.82
CA LEU A 165 -19.94 -9.00 3.73
C LEU A 165 -20.59 -10.39 3.67
N TYR A 166 -19.88 -11.45 4.04
CA TYR A 166 -20.47 -12.78 4.15
C TYR A 166 -21.54 -12.82 5.24
N PHE A 167 -21.30 -12.18 6.39
CA PHE A 167 -22.30 -12.08 7.47
C PHE A 167 -23.49 -11.18 7.13
N SER A 168 -23.31 -10.09 6.38
CA SER A 168 -24.45 -9.22 6.05
C SER A 168 -25.39 -9.83 4.99
N LYS A 169 -24.88 -10.78 4.18
CA LYS A 169 -25.65 -11.43 3.11
C LYS A 169 -26.31 -12.76 3.51
N THR A 170 -26.11 -13.27 4.72
CA THR A 170 -26.81 -14.48 5.20
C THR A 170 -28.31 -14.30 5.49
N HIS A 171 -28.87 -13.09 5.29
CA HIS A 171 -30.33 -12.87 5.41
C HIS A 171 -31.10 -12.79 4.08
N GLU A 172 -30.48 -12.60 2.91
CA GLU A 172 -31.20 -12.58 1.63
C GLU A 172 -30.32 -13.12 0.49
N SER A 173 -30.68 -14.33 0.03
CA SER A 173 -30.39 -14.95 -1.28
C SER A 173 -29.13 -14.47 -2.05
N THR A 174 -28.09 -15.28 -1.94
CA THR A 174 -26.97 -15.53 -2.88
C THR A 174 -26.93 -14.70 -4.16
N HIS A 175 -26.27 -13.55 -4.11
CA HIS A 175 -25.43 -13.09 -5.22
C HIS A 175 -23.97 -13.36 -4.86
N ARG A 176 -23.50 -14.56 -5.22
CA ARG A 176 -22.07 -14.86 -5.42
C ARG A 176 -21.57 -13.76 -6.37
N PRO A 177 -20.58 -12.93 -6.02
CA PRO A 177 -20.06 -11.95 -6.95
C PRO A 177 -19.62 -12.70 -8.21
N ALA A 178 -20.32 -12.45 -9.33
CA ALA A 178 -19.97 -13.03 -10.61
C ALA A 178 -18.65 -12.40 -11.04
N GLY A 179 -17.57 -13.16 -10.92
CA GLY A 179 -16.20 -12.73 -11.12
C GLY A 179 -15.26 -13.82 -10.61
N LYS A 180 -14.03 -13.84 -11.13
CA LYS A 180 -12.95 -14.78 -10.78
C LYS A 180 -13.00 -15.28 -9.32
N GLU A 181 -12.75 -16.57 -9.15
CA GLU A 181 -12.61 -17.15 -7.81
C GLU A 181 -11.47 -16.45 -7.05
N LEU A 182 -11.73 -16.11 -5.78
CA LEU A 182 -10.72 -15.50 -4.93
C LEU A 182 -9.57 -16.49 -4.68
N PRO A 183 -8.33 -16.02 -4.49
CA PRO A 183 -7.20 -16.89 -4.18
C PRO A 183 -7.45 -17.73 -2.92
N VAL A 184 -7.06 -19.01 -2.95
CA VAL A 184 -7.43 -19.99 -1.91
C VAL A 184 -6.88 -19.62 -0.54
N GLU A 185 -5.66 -19.10 -0.49
CA GLU A 185 -4.98 -18.62 0.71
C GLU A 185 -5.71 -17.44 1.37
N PHE A 186 -6.33 -16.58 0.56
CA PHE A 186 -7.16 -15.48 1.03
C PHE A 186 -8.50 -16.00 1.58
N VAL A 187 -9.13 -16.93 0.87
CA VAL A 187 -10.37 -17.58 1.33
C VAL A 187 -10.17 -18.31 2.65
N VAL A 188 -9.07 -19.07 2.79
CA VAL A 188 -8.72 -19.77 4.05
C VAL A 188 -8.62 -18.78 5.20
N ARG A 189 -8.11 -17.57 4.97
CA ARG A 189 -8.04 -16.52 6.00
C ARG A 189 -9.40 -15.95 6.36
N ILE A 190 -10.26 -15.71 5.36
CA ILE A 190 -11.66 -15.35 5.62
C ILE A 190 -12.30 -16.42 6.51
N VAL A 191 -12.22 -17.69 6.12
CA VAL A 191 -12.81 -18.81 6.87
C VAL A 191 -12.27 -18.86 8.29
N ARG A 192 -10.96 -18.70 8.51
CA ARG A 192 -10.37 -18.66 9.86
C ARG A 192 -10.94 -17.53 10.71
N VAL A 193 -11.13 -16.34 10.14
CA VAL A 193 -11.76 -15.21 10.85
C VAL A 193 -13.23 -15.49 11.16
N LEU A 194 -13.96 -16.17 10.26
CA LEU A 194 -15.34 -16.57 10.47
C LEU A 194 -15.45 -17.62 11.60
N VAL A 195 -14.68 -18.71 11.52
CA VAL A 195 -14.67 -19.78 12.52
C VAL A 195 -14.30 -19.25 13.90
N ALA A 196 -13.22 -18.45 13.98
CA ALA A 196 -12.80 -17.87 15.25
C ALA A 196 -13.91 -17.02 15.86
N ARG A 197 -14.69 -16.28 15.06
CA ARG A 197 -15.82 -15.46 15.53
C ARG A 197 -17.02 -16.28 16.00
N ASP A 198 -17.36 -17.37 15.32
CA ASP A 198 -18.47 -18.24 15.73
C ASP A 198 -18.15 -18.94 17.06
N GLU A 199 -16.90 -19.33 17.31
CA GLU A 199 -16.47 -19.91 18.59
C GLU A 199 -16.68 -18.96 19.79
N TRP A 200 -16.54 -17.64 19.60
CA TRP A 200 -16.87 -16.65 20.65
C TRP A 200 -18.37 -16.59 20.94
N GLN A 201 -19.23 -16.77 19.94
CA GLN A 201 -20.68 -16.74 20.14
C GLN A 201 -21.21 -17.94 20.94
N TRP A 202 -20.51 -19.09 20.93
CA TRP A 202 -20.86 -20.27 21.74
C TRP A 202 -20.38 -20.19 23.20
N LEU A 203 -19.41 -19.33 23.51
CA LEU A 203 -18.86 -19.18 24.87
C LEU A 203 -19.57 -18.08 25.69
N GLU A 204 -20.36 -17.22 25.05
CA GLU A 204 -21.18 -16.18 25.69
C GLU A 204 -22.67 -16.58 25.82
N GLY A 205 -23.03 -17.81 25.44
CA GLY A 205 -24.39 -18.37 25.50
C GLY A 205 -24.66 -19.26 26.71
#